data_AF-A0A8T4ZXG4-F1
#
_entry.id   AF-A0A8T4ZXG4-F1
#
_cell.length_a   1.000
_cell.length_b   1.000
_cell.length_c   1.000
_cell.angle_alpha   90.00
_cell.angle_beta   90.00
_cell.angle_gamma   90.00
#
_symmetry.space_group_name_H-M   'P 1'
#
loop_
_entity.id
_entity.type
_entity.pdbx_description
1 polymer ?
#
loop_
_entity_poly.entity_id
_entity_poly.type
_entity_poly.pdbx_seq_one_letter_code
_entity_poly.pdbx_strand_id
1 'polypeptide(L)'
;MTAQELFRILGEVLFQIANEVVRLLPRLLAALVIIALTLMGIRIVNLSFRKLLALARLDEMFKQLSGFSLPFSIDSLIIFLADLGISLISLYAMVGLFLPSQHLHLMNEGLAYGARVLSVILLAVILLAIFNSIVGRIRVEARLRSYAMFIVLLLVTAMLVDITALSEQVKNELIGGLSLGVGISIGVFAIWFFFHEYFDELIRRR
;
A
#
# COMPACT_ATOMS: atom_id res chain seq x y z
N MET A 1 17.83 -8.54 -59.96
CA MET A 1 17.54 -9.58 -58.96
C MET A 1 17.08 -10.83 -59.67
N THR A 2 17.90 -11.89 -59.65
CA THR A 2 17.51 -13.19 -60.20
C THR A 2 16.68 -13.97 -59.18
N ALA A 3 15.81 -14.87 -59.63
CA ALA A 3 14.96 -15.68 -58.73
C ALA A 3 15.78 -16.50 -57.72
N GLN A 4 17.03 -16.84 -58.06
CA GLN A 4 17.97 -17.55 -57.19
C GLN A 4 18.51 -16.65 -56.05
N GLU A 5 18.77 -15.37 -56.31
CA GLU A 5 19.17 -14.41 -55.26
C GLU A 5 18.04 -14.18 -54.26
N LEU A 6 16.79 -14.05 -54.73
CA LEU A 6 15.62 -13.92 -53.86
C LEU A 6 15.44 -15.14 -52.96
N PHE A 7 15.61 -16.35 -53.50
CA PHE A 7 15.49 -17.60 -52.74
C PHE A 7 16.59 -17.73 -51.66
N ARG A 8 17.80 -17.29 -51.97
CA ARG A 8 18.93 -17.30 -51.03
C ARG A 8 18.74 -16.27 -49.91
N ILE A 9 18.31 -15.05 -50.23
CA ILE A 9 18.03 -14.01 -49.23
C ILE A 9 16.88 -14.44 -48.31
N LEU A 10 15.81 -15.01 -48.87
CA LEU A 10 14.71 -15.55 -48.05
C LEU A 10 15.17 -16.69 -47.15
N GLY A 11 16.03 -17.59 -47.64
CA GLY A 11 16.63 -18.66 -46.84
C GLY A 11 17.50 -18.13 -45.69
N GLU A 12 18.34 -17.14 -45.95
CA GLU A 12 19.18 -16.48 -44.94
C GLU A 12 18.33 -15.79 -43.86
N VAL A 13 17.28 -15.07 -44.26
CA VAL A 13 16.34 -14.41 -43.33
C VAL A 13 15.58 -15.44 -42.49
N LEU A 14 15.07 -16.51 -43.10
CA LEU A 14 14.36 -17.57 -42.37
C LEU A 14 15.29 -18.29 -41.39
N PHE A 15 16.54 -18.56 -41.77
CA PHE A 15 17.52 -19.16 -40.88
C PHE A 15 17.86 -18.24 -39.71
N GLN A 16 17.99 -16.94 -39.97
CA GLN A 16 18.24 -15.95 -38.93
C GLN A 16 17.07 -15.87 -37.94
N ILE A 17 15.83 -15.84 -38.43
CA ILE A 17 14.62 -15.89 -37.60
C ILE A 17 14.56 -17.18 -36.79
N ALA A 18 14.81 -18.33 -37.42
CA ALA A 18 14.81 -19.62 -36.73
C ALA A 18 15.86 -19.66 -35.60
N ASN A 19 17.05 -19.12 -35.84
CA ASN A 19 18.11 -19.07 -34.83
C ASN A 19 17.77 -18.12 -33.67
N GLU A 20 17.13 -16.99 -33.96
CA GLU A 20 16.60 -16.09 -32.93
C GLU A 20 15.50 -16.75 -32.09
N VAL A 21 14.58 -17.49 -32.72
CA VAL A 21 13.53 -18.25 -32.02
C VAL A 21 14.13 -19.32 -31.10
N VAL A 22 15.12 -20.08 -31.58
CA VAL A 22 15.82 -21.10 -30.78
C VAL A 22 16.52 -20.46 -29.57
N ARG A 23 17.10 -19.26 -29.72
CA ARG A 23 17.72 -18.53 -28.61
C ARG A 23 16.71 -18.02 -27.58
N LEU A 24 15.49 -17.70 -28.00
CA LEU A 24 14.41 -17.25 -27.11
C LEU A 24 13.67 -18.41 -26.43
N LEU A 25 13.73 -19.60 -27.01
CA LEU A 25 13.09 -20.82 -26.52
C LEU A 25 13.31 -21.10 -25.01
N PRO A 26 14.53 -21.05 -24.45
CA PRO A 26 14.72 -21.26 -23.01
C PRO A 26 14.03 -20.20 -22.15
N ARG A 27 13.94 -18.93 -22.61
CA ARG A 27 13.24 -17.86 -21.88
C ARG A 27 11.72 -18.06 -21.91
N LEU A 28 11.18 -18.54 -23.03
CA LEU A 28 9.76 -18.87 -23.16
C LEU A 28 9.36 -20.03 -22.23
N LEU A 29 10.19 -21.07 -22.17
CA LEU A 29 9.98 -22.18 -21.23
C LEU A 29 10.05 -21.72 -19.77
N ALA A 30 11.02 -20.88 -19.42
CA ALA A 30 11.12 -20.31 -18.07
C ALA A 30 9.90 -19.45 -17.73
N ALA A 31 9.38 -18.65 -18.67
CA ALA A 31 8.17 -17.87 -18.47
C ALA A 31 6.93 -18.76 -18.22
N LEU A 32 6.79 -19.87 -18.95
CA LEU A 32 5.73 -20.86 -18.70
C LEU A 32 5.84 -21.48 -17.31
N VAL A 33 7.05 -21.80 -16.85
CA VAL A 33 7.28 -22.32 -15.49
C VAL A 33 6.88 -21.27 -14.44
N ILE A 34 7.22 -20.00 -14.64
CA ILE A 34 6.79 -18.92 -13.73
C ILE A 34 5.26 -18.86 -13.66
N ILE A 35 4.55 -18.86 -14.79
CA ILE A 35 3.08 -18.86 -14.81
C ILE A 35 2.52 -20.06 -14.03
N ALA A 36 3.07 -21.25 -14.27
CA ALA A 36 2.64 -22.46 -13.57
C ALA A 36 2.84 -22.34 -12.04
N LEU A 37 4.00 -21.83 -11.60
CA LEU A 37 4.30 -21.59 -10.19
C LEU A 37 3.39 -20.52 -9.58
N THR A 38 3.08 -19.45 -10.32
CA THR A 38 2.17 -18.38 -9.87
C THR A 38 0.77 -18.92 -9.64
N LEU A 39 0.22 -19.69 -10.59
CA LEU A 39 -1.10 -20.32 -10.45
C LEU A 39 -1.11 -21.31 -9.27
N MET A 40 -0.04 -22.08 -9.10
CA MET A 40 0.12 -23.00 -7.96
C MET A 40 0.18 -22.23 -6.63
N GLY A 41 0.94 -21.15 -6.58
CA GLY A 41 1.08 -20.27 -5.42
C GLY A 41 -0.27 -19.66 -5.00
N ILE A 42 -0.99 -19.06 -5.94
CA ILE A 42 -2.34 -18.53 -5.73
C ILE A 42 -3.26 -19.60 -5.12
N ARG A 43 -3.26 -20.81 -5.69
CA ARG A 43 -4.11 -21.90 -5.21
C ARG A 43 -3.77 -22.32 -3.76
N ILE A 44 -2.48 -22.45 -3.44
CA ILE A 44 -2.00 -22.84 -2.11
C ILE A 44 -2.33 -21.76 -1.08
N VAL A 45 -2.02 -20.50 -1.40
CA VAL A 45 -2.25 -19.36 -0.51
C VAL A 45 -3.75 -19.18 -0.27
N ASN A 46 -4.58 -19.22 -1.31
CA ASN A 46 -6.03 -19.11 -1.17
C ASN A 46 -6.64 -20.23 -0.33
N LEU A 47 -6.17 -21.47 -0.49
CA LEU A 47 -6.61 -22.57 0.36
C LEU A 47 -6.25 -22.33 1.84
N SER A 48 -5.04 -21.85 2.09
CA SER A 48 -4.51 -21.64 3.44
C SER A 48 -5.22 -20.46 4.12
N PHE A 49 -5.35 -19.35 3.41
CA PHE A 49 -5.95 -18.12 3.92
C PHE A 49 -7.44 -18.30 4.19
N ARG A 50 -8.18 -18.99 3.31
CA ARG A 50 -9.60 -19.28 3.58
C ARG A 50 -9.81 -20.03 4.90
N LYS A 51 -8.93 -20.99 5.22
CA LYS A 51 -9.00 -21.72 6.49
C LYS A 51 -8.67 -20.82 7.68
N LEU A 52 -7.59 -20.05 7.59
CA LEU A 52 -7.12 -19.18 8.67
C LEU A 52 -8.10 -18.03 8.95
N LEU A 53 -8.62 -17.39 7.91
CA LEU A 53 -9.54 -16.26 8.01
C LEU A 53 -10.91 -16.70 8.55
N ALA A 54 -11.40 -17.87 8.13
CA ALA A 54 -12.64 -18.44 8.68
C ALA A 54 -12.54 -18.76 10.18
N LEU A 55 -11.34 -19.13 10.67
CA LEU A 55 -11.09 -19.32 12.11
C LEU A 55 -11.03 -17.98 12.86
N ALA A 56 -10.43 -16.96 12.26
CA ALA A 56 -10.22 -15.66 12.87
C ALA A 56 -11.47 -14.76 12.87
N ARG A 57 -12.41 -14.97 11.94
CA ARG A 57 -13.64 -14.16 11.78
C ARG A 57 -13.34 -12.65 11.73
N LEU A 58 -12.40 -12.25 10.86
CA LEU A 58 -11.91 -10.87 10.83
C LEU A 58 -12.99 -9.85 10.51
N ASP A 59 -13.99 -10.22 9.71
CA ASP A 59 -15.16 -9.38 9.43
C ASP A 59 -15.93 -9.00 10.71
N GLU A 60 -16.12 -9.94 11.63
CA GLU A 60 -16.78 -9.69 12.92
C GLU A 60 -15.91 -8.80 13.81
N MET A 61 -14.61 -9.07 13.88
CA MET A 61 -13.66 -8.27 14.67
C MET A 61 -13.62 -6.82 14.19
N PHE A 62 -13.58 -6.60 12.88
CA PHE A 62 -13.57 -5.25 12.33
C PHE A 62 -14.88 -4.53 12.60
N LYS A 63 -16.03 -5.18 12.40
CA LYS A 63 -17.34 -4.58 12.71
C LYS A 63 -17.43 -4.14 14.18
N GLN A 64 -16.86 -4.92 15.10
CA GLN A 64 -16.80 -4.56 16.52
C GLN A 64 -15.86 -3.39 16.82
N LEU A 65 -14.73 -3.28 16.11
CA LEU A 65 -13.72 -2.22 16.32
C LEU A 65 -14.11 -0.90 15.65
N SER A 66 -14.58 -0.96 14.42
CA SER A 66 -14.85 0.21 13.59
C SER A 66 -16.28 0.73 13.71
N GLY A 67 -17.21 -0.07 14.25
CA GLY A 67 -18.62 0.32 14.38
C GLY A 67 -19.37 0.50 13.06
N PHE A 68 -18.74 0.22 11.92
CA PHE A 68 -19.34 0.26 10.59
C PHE A 68 -19.01 -1.03 9.83
N SER A 69 -19.90 -1.45 8.93
CA SER A 69 -19.63 -2.56 8.01
C SER A 69 -19.10 -2.02 6.69
N LEU A 70 -17.96 -2.52 6.24
CA LEU A 70 -17.50 -2.28 4.88
C LEU A 70 -18.45 -2.95 3.87
N PRO A 71 -18.63 -2.37 2.66
CA PRO A 71 -19.42 -3.00 1.60
C PRO A 71 -18.74 -4.24 1.01
N PHE A 72 -17.54 -4.58 1.45
CA PHE A 72 -16.76 -5.75 1.07
C PHE A 72 -16.26 -6.49 2.32
N SER A 73 -16.10 -7.81 2.22
CA SER A 73 -15.49 -8.64 3.28
C SER A 73 -13.98 -8.44 3.33
N ILE A 74 -13.44 -8.29 4.53
CA ILE A 74 -12.00 -8.18 4.83
C ILE A 74 -11.28 -9.46 4.44
N ASP A 75 -11.93 -10.60 4.64
CA ASP A 75 -11.38 -11.90 4.25
C ASP A 75 -11.07 -11.93 2.75
N SER A 76 -12.01 -11.47 1.91
CA SER A 76 -11.79 -11.37 0.46
C SER A 76 -10.76 -10.31 0.10
N LEU A 77 -10.70 -9.19 0.84
CA LEU A 77 -9.69 -8.16 0.62
C LEU A 77 -8.28 -8.72 0.88
N ILE A 78 -8.06 -9.46 1.96
CA ILE A 78 -6.77 -10.07 2.30
C ILE A 78 -6.37 -11.10 1.25
N ILE A 79 -7.30 -11.95 0.83
CA ILE A 79 -7.08 -12.92 -0.26
C ILE A 79 -6.69 -12.19 -1.55
N PHE A 80 -7.43 -11.15 -1.92
CA PHE A 80 -7.14 -10.35 -3.10
C PHE A 80 -5.75 -9.70 -3.05
N LEU A 81 -5.37 -9.12 -1.89
CA LEU A 81 -4.03 -8.54 -1.72
C LEU A 81 -2.92 -9.60 -1.86
N ALA A 82 -3.14 -10.81 -1.35
CA ALA A 82 -2.20 -11.91 -1.49
C ALA A 82 -2.05 -12.33 -2.97
N ASP A 83 -3.16 -12.47 -3.68
CA ASP A 83 -3.17 -12.78 -5.12
C ASP A 83 -2.49 -11.68 -5.94
N LEU A 84 -2.70 -10.41 -5.59
CA LEU A 84 -2.01 -9.27 -6.18
C LEU A 84 -0.50 -9.35 -5.94
N GLY A 85 -0.07 -9.65 -4.71
CA GLY A 85 1.33 -9.81 -4.36
C GLY A 85 2.02 -10.91 -5.15
N ILE A 86 1.39 -12.09 -5.24
CA ILE A 86 1.90 -13.22 -6.04
C ILE A 86 1.97 -12.84 -7.53
N SER A 87 0.96 -12.14 -8.04
CA SER A 87 0.93 -11.65 -9.42
C SER A 87 2.04 -10.64 -9.70
N LEU A 88 2.32 -9.72 -8.77
CA LEU A 88 3.42 -8.77 -8.88
C LEU A 88 4.79 -9.44 -8.86
N ILE A 89 4.99 -10.46 -8.01
CA ILE A 89 6.23 -11.27 -8.00
C ILE A 89 6.41 -11.97 -9.34
N SER A 90 5.33 -12.54 -9.88
CA SER A 90 5.33 -13.17 -11.21
C SER A 90 5.69 -12.19 -12.30
N LEU A 91 5.09 -11.00 -12.28
CA LEU A 91 5.38 -9.93 -13.23
C LEU A 91 6.83 -9.49 -13.14
N TYR A 92 7.35 -9.30 -11.93
CA TYR A 92 8.75 -8.96 -11.70
C TYR A 92 9.70 -10.03 -12.27
N ALA A 93 9.42 -11.31 -12.00
CA ALA A 93 10.21 -12.42 -12.51
C ALA A 93 10.15 -12.50 -14.05
N MET A 94 8.98 -12.27 -14.66
CA MET A 94 8.83 -12.19 -16.11
C MET A 94 9.64 -11.05 -16.71
N VAL A 95 9.53 -9.85 -16.15
CA VAL A 95 10.29 -8.68 -16.61
C VAL A 95 11.79 -8.96 -16.51
N GLY A 96 12.25 -9.61 -15.44
CA GLY A 96 13.64 -10.05 -15.28
C GLY A 96 14.13 -11.08 -16.31
N LEU A 97 13.23 -11.89 -16.88
CA LEU A 97 13.60 -12.84 -17.95
C LEU A 97 13.74 -12.17 -19.32
N PHE A 98 12.89 -11.18 -19.62
CA PHE A 98 12.82 -10.56 -20.94
C PHE A 98 13.64 -9.28 -21.06
N LEU A 99 13.77 -8.50 -19.98
CA LEU A 99 14.47 -7.21 -20.00
C LEU A 99 15.87 -7.31 -19.37
N PRO A 100 16.86 -6.57 -19.90
CA PRO A 100 18.16 -6.42 -19.27
C PRO A 100 18.05 -5.75 -17.90
N SER A 101 18.97 -6.08 -16.98
CA SER A 101 18.98 -5.62 -15.57
C SER A 101 18.88 -4.09 -15.40
N GLN A 102 19.39 -3.32 -16.36
CA GLN A 102 19.29 -1.86 -16.39
C GLN A 102 17.85 -1.32 -16.40
N HIS A 103 16.87 -2.06 -16.91
CA HIS A 103 15.45 -1.63 -16.91
C HIS A 103 14.68 -2.08 -15.67
N LEU A 104 15.28 -2.91 -14.81
CA LEU A 104 14.65 -3.34 -13.55
C LEU A 104 14.54 -2.21 -12.52
N HIS A 105 15.32 -1.14 -12.69
CA HIS A 105 15.25 0.04 -11.84
C HIS A 105 13.83 0.65 -11.80
N LEU A 106 13.22 0.83 -12.97
CA LEU A 106 11.87 1.40 -13.08
C LEU A 106 10.82 0.53 -12.39
N MET A 107 10.97 -0.80 -12.49
CA MET A 107 10.10 -1.75 -11.80
C MET A 107 10.28 -1.67 -10.28
N ASN A 108 11.52 -1.58 -9.80
CA ASN A 108 11.82 -1.45 -8.38
C ASN A 108 11.28 -0.13 -7.80
N GLU A 109 11.47 0.98 -8.51
CA GLU A 109 10.92 2.28 -8.11
C GLU A 109 9.39 2.26 -8.07
N GLY A 110 8.75 1.67 -9.09
CA GLY A 110 7.30 1.49 -9.14
C GLY A 110 6.75 0.64 -8.00
N LEU A 111 7.38 -0.51 -7.73
CA LEU A 111 7.00 -1.39 -6.61
C LEU A 111 7.24 -0.70 -5.26
N ALA A 112 8.36 -0.02 -5.06
CA ALA A 112 8.66 0.70 -3.84
C ALA A 112 7.69 1.87 -3.61
N TYR A 113 7.30 2.58 -4.66
CA TYR A 113 6.26 3.61 -4.59
C TYR A 113 4.90 3.00 -4.23
N GLY A 114 4.47 1.95 -4.93
CA GLY A 114 3.22 1.24 -4.64
C GLY A 114 3.14 0.70 -3.21
N ALA A 115 4.25 0.14 -2.70
CA ALA A 115 4.36 -0.34 -1.32
C ALA A 115 4.22 0.80 -0.29
N ARG A 116 4.84 1.96 -0.54
CA ARG A 116 4.65 3.16 0.30
C ARG A 116 3.19 3.62 0.32
N VAL A 117 2.55 3.67 -0.85
CA VAL A 117 1.12 4.03 -0.96
C VAL A 117 0.25 3.10 -0.13
N LEU A 118 0.42 1.78 -0.30
CA LEU A 118 -0.35 0.78 0.43
C LEU A 118 -0.13 0.90 1.95
N SER A 119 1.12 1.12 2.38
CA SER A 119 1.49 1.27 3.80
C SER A 119 0.75 2.42 4.46
N VAL A 120 0.71 3.61 3.82
CA VAL A 120 0.01 4.77 4.39
C VAL A 120 -1.49 4.57 4.43
N ILE A 121 -2.09 3.97 3.39
CA ILE A 121 -3.52 3.64 3.38
C ILE A 121 -3.83 2.73 4.57
N LEU A 122 -3.04 1.66 4.75
CA LEU A 122 -3.22 0.72 5.84
C LEU A 122 -3.11 1.40 7.21
N LEU A 123 -2.09 2.23 7.41
CA LEU A 123 -1.86 2.90 8.68
C LEU A 123 -2.93 3.95 8.99
N ALA A 124 -3.41 4.67 7.97
CA ALA A 124 -4.53 5.61 8.11
C ALA A 124 -5.81 4.88 8.56
N VAL A 125 -6.12 3.72 7.95
CA VAL A 125 -7.26 2.88 8.36
C VAL A 125 -7.10 2.42 9.81
N ILE A 126 -5.90 1.95 10.19
CA ILE A 126 -5.61 1.51 11.57
C ILE A 126 -5.78 2.67 12.56
N LEU A 127 -5.24 3.85 12.26
CA LEU A 127 -5.37 5.04 13.12
C LEU A 127 -6.82 5.44 13.32
N LEU A 128 -7.62 5.46 12.23
CA LEU A 128 -9.04 5.77 12.31
C LEU A 128 -9.82 4.71 13.12
N ALA A 129 -9.49 3.43 12.95
CA ALA A 129 -10.11 2.36 13.72
C ALA A 129 -9.79 2.46 15.22
N ILE A 130 -8.53 2.73 15.57
CA ILE A 130 -8.09 2.96 16.96
C ILE A 130 -8.83 4.17 17.55
N PHE A 131 -8.87 5.29 16.81
CA PHE A 131 -9.59 6.49 17.24
C PHE A 131 -11.06 6.19 17.53
N ASN A 132 -11.76 5.53 16.60
CA ASN A 132 -13.17 5.23 16.79
C ASN A 132 -13.42 4.27 17.96
N SER A 133 -12.55 3.27 18.15
CA SER A 133 -12.62 2.36 19.28
C SER A 133 -12.42 3.07 20.63
N ILE A 134 -11.45 4.00 20.71
CA ILE A 134 -11.20 4.80 21.93
C ILE A 134 -12.41 5.67 22.24
N VAL A 135 -12.90 6.39 21.24
CA VAL A 135 -14.03 7.30 21.34
C VAL A 135 -15.34 6.59 21.68
N GLY A 136 -15.54 5.36 21.19
CA GLY A 136 -16.73 4.57 21.48
C GLY A 136 -16.74 3.93 22.87
N ARG A 137 -15.55 3.65 23.45
CA ARG A 137 -15.42 2.95 24.75
C ARG A 137 -15.31 3.89 25.94
N ILE A 138 -14.67 5.04 25.76
CA ILE A 138 -14.51 6.04 26.82
C ILE A 138 -15.69 7.03 26.66
N ARG A 139 -16.32 7.47 27.74
CA ARG A 139 -17.22 8.65 27.71
C ARG A 139 -16.36 9.90 27.49
N VAL A 140 -15.75 9.97 26.31
CA VAL A 140 -14.92 11.09 25.89
C VAL A 140 -15.85 12.28 25.75
N GLU A 141 -15.58 13.35 26.49
CA GLU A 141 -16.30 14.60 26.30
C GLU A 141 -16.20 15.04 24.83
N ALA A 142 -17.25 15.67 24.30
CA ALA A 142 -17.28 16.07 22.90
C ALA A 142 -16.06 16.92 22.48
N ARG A 143 -15.47 17.69 23.41
CA ARG A 143 -14.24 18.47 23.18
C ARG A 143 -13.02 17.58 22.96
N LEU A 144 -12.82 16.56 23.80
CA LEU A 144 -11.72 15.60 23.69
C LEU A 144 -11.81 14.80 22.38
N ARG A 145 -13.03 14.47 21.94
CA ARG A 145 -13.29 13.79 20.67
C ARG A 145 -12.84 14.64 19.48
N SER A 146 -13.22 15.91 19.42
CA SER A 146 -12.84 16.81 18.34
C SER A 146 -11.33 17.03 18.29
N TYR A 147 -10.69 17.16 19.45
CA TYR A 147 -9.25 17.34 19.56
C TYR A 147 -8.48 16.10 19.08
N ALA A 148 -8.88 14.91 19.50
CA ALA A 148 -8.26 13.67 19.02
C ALA A 148 -8.49 13.44 17.52
N MET A 149 -9.67 13.79 16.97
CA MET A 149 -9.92 13.72 15.52
C MET A 149 -8.99 14.66 14.75
N PHE A 150 -8.75 15.85 15.29
CA PHE A 150 -7.82 16.81 14.71
C PHE A 150 -6.37 16.28 14.68
N ILE A 151 -5.90 15.67 15.77
CA ILE A 151 -4.59 15.00 15.78
C ILE A 151 -4.53 13.89 14.73
N VAL A 152 -5.55 13.04 14.64
CA VAL A 152 -5.60 11.95 13.64
C VAL A 152 -5.54 12.52 12.22
N LEU A 153 -6.26 13.61 11.94
CA LEU A 153 -6.19 14.29 10.65
C LEU A 153 -4.78 14.82 10.34
N LEU A 154 -4.12 15.47 11.30
CA LEU A 154 -2.74 15.95 11.12
C LEU A 154 -1.77 14.79 10.88
N LEU A 155 -1.93 13.68 11.61
CA LEU A 155 -1.10 12.50 11.47
C LEU A 155 -1.28 11.87 10.09
N VAL A 156 -2.53 11.64 9.65
CA VAL A 156 -2.83 11.15 8.29
C VAL A 156 -2.28 12.08 7.22
N THR A 157 -2.38 13.39 7.43
CA THR A 157 -1.81 14.39 6.52
C THR A 157 -0.29 14.25 6.45
N ALA A 158 0.41 14.10 7.57
CA ALA A 158 1.85 13.86 7.59
C ALA A 158 2.26 12.59 6.85
N MET A 159 1.45 11.54 6.92
CA MET A 159 1.71 10.32 6.14
C MET A 159 1.47 10.51 4.63
N LEU A 160 0.49 11.31 4.24
CA LEU A 160 0.25 11.62 2.82
C LEU A 160 1.42 12.40 2.22
N VAL A 161 1.99 13.34 2.98
CA VAL A 161 3.19 14.10 2.57
C VAL A 161 4.35 13.15 2.23
N ASP A 162 4.49 12.03 2.93
CA ASP A 162 5.56 11.07 2.68
C ASP A 162 5.47 10.39 1.30
N ILE A 163 4.25 10.20 0.78
CA ILE A 163 3.97 9.58 -0.52
C ILE A 163 4.02 10.58 -1.66
N THR A 164 3.63 11.82 -1.40
CA THR A 164 3.55 12.82 -2.47
C THR A 164 4.93 13.03 -3.10
N ALA A 165 4.96 13.08 -4.44
CA ALA A 165 6.17 13.36 -5.21
C ALA A 165 6.53 14.86 -5.17
N LEU A 166 6.63 15.40 -3.96
CA LEU A 166 7.09 16.76 -3.70
C LEU A 166 8.62 16.79 -3.70
N SER A 167 9.20 17.96 -3.93
CA SER A 167 10.64 18.15 -3.74
C SER A 167 11.01 17.93 -2.27
N GLU A 168 12.23 17.44 -2.02
CA GLU A 168 12.74 17.21 -0.65
C GLU A 168 12.65 18.48 0.23
N GLN A 169 12.86 19.65 -0.36
CA GLN A 169 12.72 20.94 0.34
C GLN A 169 11.29 21.17 0.82
N VAL A 170 10.29 21.05 -0.07
CA VAL A 170 8.88 21.23 0.29
C VAL A 170 8.45 20.18 1.30
N LYS A 171 8.91 18.92 1.13
CA LYS A 171 8.62 17.83 2.06
C LYS A 171 9.16 18.14 3.47
N ASN A 172 10.39 18.61 3.58
CA ASN A 172 10.99 18.97 4.86
C ASN A 172 10.28 20.15 5.54
N GLU A 173 9.89 21.18 4.78
CA GLU A 173 9.11 22.30 5.31
C GLU A 173 7.72 21.87 5.78
N LEU A 174 7.03 21.02 5.01
CA LEU A 174 5.72 20.50 5.38
C LEU A 174 5.80 19.60 6.62
N ILE A 175 6.79 18.70 6.69
CA ILE A 175 7.02 17.85 7.87
C ILE A 175 7.34 18.73 9.07
N GLY A 176 8.17 19.75 8.91
CA GLY A 176 8.49 20.72 9.96
C GLY A 176 7.24 21.46 10.46
N GLY A 177 6.44 21.98 9.53
CA GLY A 177 5.18 22.68 9.83
C GLY A 177 4.14 21.77 10.50
N LEU A 178 4.00 20.52 10.05
CA LEU A 178 3.11 19.53 10.65
C LEU A 178 3.58 19.11 12.05
N SER A 179 4.88 18.88 12.24
CA SER A 179 5.46 18.57 13.55
C SER A 179 5.22 19.71 14.55
N LEU A 180 5.45 20.95 14.11
CA LEU A 180 5.19 22.14 14.92
C LEU A 180 3.69 22.30 15.20
N GLY A 181 2.82 22.10 14.20
CA GLY A 181 1.37 22.13 14.36
C GLY A 181 0.86 21.09 15.36
N VAL A 182 1.32 19.84 15.25
CA VAL A 182 1.00 18.76 16.21
C VAL A 182 1.51 19.13 17.61
N GLY A 183 2.74 19.60 17.73
CA GLY A 183 3.34 20.01 19.00
C GLY A 183 2.59 21.15 19.69
N ILE A 184 2.24 22.22 18.96
CA ILE A 184 1.44 23.33 19.48
C ILE A 184 0.07 22.85 19.91
N SER A 185 -0.58 22.01 19.09
CA SER A 185 -1.90 21.47 19.41
C SER A 185 -1.86 20.72 20.73
N ILE A 186 -0.86 19.83 20.92
CA ILE A 186 -0.67 19.05 22.15
C ILE A 186 -0.41 19.97 23.34
N GLY A 187 0.40 21.01 23.17
CA GLY A 187 0.69 22.00 24.20
C GLY A 187 -0.56 22.78 24.64
N VAL A 188 -1.32 23.33 23.69
CA VAL A 188 -2.57 24.06 23.96
C VAL A 188 -3.58 23.16 24.66
N PHE A 189 -3.71 21.92 24.19
CA PHE A 189 -4.59 20.94 24.79
C PHE A 189 -4.17 20.56 26.21
N ALA A 190 -2.89 20.33 26.46
CA ALA A 190 -2.39 20.03 27.80
C ALA A 190 -2.66 21.18 28.77
N ILE A 191 -2.35 22.42 28.36
CA ILE A 191 -2.62 23.61 29.18
C ILE A 191 -4.11 23.72 29.49
N TRP A 192 -4.96 23.60 28.47
CA TRP A 192 -6.41 23.63 28.67
C TRP A 192 -6.85 22.50 29.61
N PHE A 193 -6.46 21.26 29.35
CA PHE A 193 -6.87 20.09 30.12
C PHE A 193 -6.50 20.19 31.61
N PHE A 194 -5.27 20.61 31.92
CA PHE A 194 -4.81 20.70 33.31
C PHE A 194 -5.33 21.94 34.05
N PHE A 195 -5.56 23.06 33.34
CA PHE A 195 -5.88 24.34 33.98
C PHE A 195 -7.30 24.84 33.72
N HIS A 196 -8.18 24.06 33.06
CA HIS A 196 -9.52 24.56 32.71
C HIS A 196 -10.32 25.03 33.93
N GLU A 197 -10.23 24.34 35.07
CA GLU A 197 -10.93 24.71 36.31
C GLU A 197 -10.46 26.07 36.83
N TYR A 198 -9.14 26.32 36.77
CA TYR A 198 -8.55 27.57 37.20
C TYR A 198 -8.97 28.73 36.28
N PHE A 199 -9.06 28.48 34.97
CA PHE A 199 -9.56 29.46 34.01
C PHE A 199 -11.05 29.74 34.21
N ASP A 200 -11.87 28.71 34.45
CA ASP A 200 -13.31 28.86 34.68
C ASP A 200 -13.59 29.65 35.97
N GLU A 201 -12.79 29.45 37.02
CA GLU A 201 -12.93 30.18 38.28
C GLU A 201 -12.43 31.63 38.18
N LEU A 202 -11.38 31.88 37.38
CA LEU A 202 -10.91 33.23 37.07
C LEU A 202 -11.94 34.04 36.26
N ILE A 203 -12.63 33.39 35.31
CA ILE A 203 -13.68 34.01 34.50
C ILE A 203 -14.92 34.30 35.34
N ARG A 204 -15.30 33.41 36.27
CA ARG A 204 -16.45 33.64 37.19
C ARG A 204 -16.21 34.73 38.24
N ARG A 205 -14.96 35.06 38.56
CA ARG A 205 -14.60 36.14 39.50
C ARG A 205 -14.57 37.53 38.86
N ARG A 206 -14.76 37.64 37.55
CA ARG A 206 -14.97 38.91 36.84
C ARG A 206 -16.42 39.08 36.48
#